data_AF-A0A7W7RBS7-F1
#
_entry.id   AF-A0A7W7RBS7-F1
#
_cell.length_a   1.000
_cell.length_b   1.000
_cell.length_c   1.000
_cell.angle_alpha   90.00
_cell.angle_beta   90.00
_cell.angle_gamma   90.00
#
_symmetry.space_group_name_H-M   'P 1'
#
loop_
_entity.id
_entity.type
_entity.pdbx_description
1 polymer ?
#
loop_
_entity_poly.entity_id
_entity_poly.type
_entity_poly.pdbx_seq_one_letter_code
_entity_poly.pdbx_strand_id
1 'polypeptide(L)'
;MPTRYPTDLPPVPNDRWNACRISESEIEIPDEGWGRATTHFAIDASNATEAEKRLLAWIDHDAEDDLRRATAEATAEAQPGRWEVVLTTLGEY
;
A
#
# COMPACT_ATOMS: atom_id res chain seq x y z
N MET A 1 12.45 5.21 5.81
CA MET A 1 11.58 6.36 6.12
C MET A 1 10.31 6.15 5.32
N PRO A 2 9.12 6.05 5.95
CA PRO A 2 7.89 5.79 5.22
C PRO A 2 7.54 6.98 4.33
N THR A 3 7.22 6.71 3.06
CA THR A 3 6.81 7.72 2.09
C THR A 3 5.41 8.22 2.47
N ARG A 4 5.30 9.44 2.99
CA ARG A 4 3.99 10.12 3.15
C ARG A 4 3.36 10.35 1.79
N TYR A 5 2.05 10.15 1.70
CA TYR A 5 1.22 10.31 0.50
C TYR A 5 1.69 11.46 -0.40
N PRO A 6 2.39 11.17 -1.51
CA PRO A 6 2.88 12.23 -2.38
C PRO A 6 1.73 12.72 -3.27
N THR A 7 1.63 14.02 -3.50
CA THR A 7 0.71 14.61 -4.48
C THR A 7 1.08 14.32 -5.94
N ASP A 8 2.15 13.55 -6.15
CA ASP A 8 2.72 13.18 -7.46
C ASP A 8 2.73 11.65 -7.57
N LEU A 9 1.53 11.06 -7.59
CA LEU A 9 1.34 9.63 -7.79
C LEU A 9 1.47 9.31 -9.29
N PRO A 10 2.19 8.23 -9.66
CA PRO A 10 2.29 7.83 -11.06
C PRO A 10 0.93 7.45 -11.63
N PRO A 11 0.68 7.70 -12.93
CA PRO A 11 -0.54 7.21 -13.58
C PRO A 11 -0.59 5.68 -13.54
N VAL A 12 -1.74 5.14 -13.15
CA VAL A 12 -1.94 3.70 -13.00
C VAL A 12 -2.23 3.08 -14.37
N PRO A 13 -1.42 2.10 -14.85
CA PRO A 13 -1.69 1.39 -16.10
C PRO A 13 -2.84 0.39 -15.92
N ASN A 14 -3.42 -0.10 -17.02
CA ASN A 14 -4.54 -1.04 -16.98
C ASN A 14 -4.22 -2.35 -16.22
N ASP A 15 -2.99 -2.85 -16.34
CA ASP A 15 -2.51 -4.04 -15.62
C ASP A 15 -2.13 -3.77 -14.16
N ARG A 16 -2.14 -2.48 -13.74
CA ARG A 16 -1.84 -2.03 -12.38
C ARG A 16 -0.49 -2.56 -11.87
N TRP A 17 0.51 -2.71 -12.75
CA TRP A 17 1.81 -3.30 -12.42
C TRP A 17 1.69 -4.70 -11.81
N ASN A 18 0.70 -5.47 -12.25
CA ASN A 18 0.32 -6.78 -11.71
C ASN A 18 0.13 -6.77 -10.18
N ALA A 19 -0.32 -5.62 -9.64
CA ALA A 19 -0.58 -5.46 -8.22
C ALA A 19 -1.67 -6.42 -7.76
N CYS A 20 -1.40 -7.18 -6.71
CA CYS A 20 -2.37 -8.06 -6.11
C CYS A 20 -2.26 -8.05 -4.59
N ARG A 21 -3.41 -8.25 -3.93
CA ARG A 21 -3.46 -8.50 -2.49
C ARG A 21 -3.01 -9.94 -2.24
N ILE A 22 -2.04 -10.12 -1.35
CA ILE A 22 -1.47 -11.45 -1.03
C ILE A 22 -1.94 -11.99 0.32
N SER A 23 -2.47 -11.14 1.20
CA SER A 23 -3.03 -11.54 2.49
C SER A 23 -4.33 -10.80 2.80
N GLU A 24 -5.16 -11.40 3.66
CA GLU A 24 -6.27 -10.69 4.28
C GLU A 24 -5.76 -9.51 5.14
N SER A 25 -6.66 -8.58 5.46
CA SER A 25 -6.31 -7.38 6.22
C SER A 25 -6.34 -7.75 7.69
N GLU A 26 -5.24 -7.53 8.38
CA GLU A 26 -5.17 -7.63 9.82
C GLU A 26 -5.66 -6.32 10.42
N ILE A 27 -6.69 -6.38 11.27
CA ILE A 27 -7.23 -5.19 11.96
C ILE A 27 -6.82 -5.26 13.43
N GLU A 28 -6.02 -4.30 13.85
CA GLU A 28 -5.65 -4.07 15.24
C GLU A 28 -6.51 -2.92 15.79
N ILE A 29 -7.38 -3.22 16.75
CA ILE A 29 -8.19 -2.23 17.47
C ILE A 29 -7.56 -2.04 18.86
N PRO A 30 -6.83 -0.94 19.11
CA PRO A 30 -6.22 -0.71 20.42
C PRO A 30 -7.29 -0.31 21.46
N ASP A 31 -7.02 -0.59 22.75
CA ASP A 31 -7.87 -0.15 23.87
C ASP A 31 -7.99 1.39 23.94
N GLU A 32 -6.98 2.12 23.46
CA GLU A 32 -6.97 3.58 23.34
C GLU A 32 -6.28 3.99 22.02
N GLY A 33 -6.99 4.69 21.13
CA GLY A 33 -6.45 5.18 19.85
C GLY A 33 -7.31 4.85 18.62
N TRP A 34 -6.73 5.00 17.43
CA TRP A 34 -7.37 4.65 16.16
C TRP A 34 -7.04 3.22 15.77
N GLY A 35 -8.02 2.49 15.23
CA GLY A 35 -7.81 1.15 14.69
C GLY A 35 -6.84 1.20 13.50
N ARG A 36 -6.03 0.16 13.36
CA ARG A 36 -5.04 0.00 12.30
C ARG A 36 -5.43 -1.20 11.47
N ALA A 37 -5.60 -1.01 10.16
CA ALA A 37 -5.74 -2.11 9.23
C ALA A 37 -4.47 -2.25 8.39
N THR A 38 -3.82 -3.41 8.48
CA THR A 38 -2.60 -3.76 7.77
C THR A 38 -2.92 -4.77 6.68
N THR A 39 -2.51 -4.50 5.44
CA THR A 39 -2.77 -5.39 4.31
C THR A 39 -1.50 -5.58 3.49
N HIS A 40 -1.21 -6.83 3.13
CA HIS A 40 -0.04 -7.16 2.33
C HIS A 40 -0.41 -7.24 0.85
N PHE A 41 0.42 -6.61 0.03
CA PHE A 41 0.29 -6.59 -1.43
C PHE A 41 1.61 -7.01 -2.07
N ALA A 42 1.52 -7.54 -3.29
CA ALA A 42 2.66 -7.72 -4.17
C ALA A 42 2.47 -6.86 -5.42
N ILE A 43 3.50 -6.13 -5.83
CA ILE A 43 3.46 -5.23 -6.99
C ILE A 43 4.78 -5.27 -7.75
N ASP A 44 4.70 -5.20 -9.08
CA ASP A 44 5.91 -5.14 -9.89
C ASP A 44 6.51 -3.74 -9.79
N ALA A 45 7.81 -3.64 -9.51
CA ALA A 45 8.54 -2.39 -9.36
C ALA A 45 10.05 -2.64 -9.49
N SER A 46 10.80 -1.62 -9.93
CA SER A 46 12.26 -1.75 -10.04
C SER A 46 12.99 -1.53 -8.71
N ASN A 47 12.31 -0.97 -7.70
CA ASN A 47 12.85 -0.78 -6.35
C ASN A 47 11.72 -0.57 -5.32
N ALA A 48 12.09 -0.68 -4.03
CA ALA A 48 11.21 -0.48 -2.88
C ALA A 48 10.39 0.82 -2.93
N THR A 49 11.05 1.97 -3.16
CA THR A 49 10.37 3.28 -3.19
C THR A 49 9.35 3.39 -4.31
N GLU A 50 9.66 2.80 -5.46
CA GLU A 50 8.73 2.74 -6.59
C GLU A 50 7.55 1.82 -6.28
N ALA A 51 7.78 0.69 -5.62
CA ALA A 51 6.72 -0.23 -5.19
C ALA A 51 5.72 0.47 -4.24
N GLU A 52 6.23 1.21 -3.25
CA GLU A 52 5.41 1.99 -2.31
C GLU A 52 4.53 3.01 -3.05
N LYS A 53 5.11 3.79 -3.97
CA LYS A 53 4.38 4.81 -4.73
C LYS A 53 3.34 4.22 -5.67
N ARG A 54 3.67 3.13 -6.37
CA ARG A 54 2.75 2.43 -7.28
C ARG A 54 1.58 1.82 -6.50
N LEU A 55 1.83 1.26 -5.31
CA LEU A 55 0.76 0.78 -4.45
C LEU A 55 -0.17 1.93 -4.06
N LEU A 56 0.36 3.03 -3.53
CA LEU A 56 -0.46 4.19 -3.16
C LEU A 56 -1.28 4.72 -4.34
N ALA A 57 -0.69 4.78 -5.54
CA ALA A 57 -1.38 5.19 -6.77
C ALA A 57 -2.52 4.24 -7.14
N TRP A 58 -2.28 2.92 -7.05
CA TRP A 58 -3.32 1.94 -7.33
C TRP A 58 -4.48 2.05 -6.34
N ILE A 59 -4.20 2.15 -5.03
CA ILE A 59 -5.27 2.28 -4.04
C ILE A 59 -6.03 3.61 -4.20
N ASP A 60 -5.36 4.72 -4.48
CA ASP A 60 -6.00 6.02 -4.80
C ASP A 60 -6.96 5.92 -5.99
N HIS A 61 -6.56 5.16 -7.01
CA HIS A 61 -7.31 5.01 -8.24
C HIS A 61 -8.50 4.05 -8.09
N ASP A 62 -8.35 2.95 -7.35
CA ASP A 62 -9.35 1.85 -7.31
C ASP A 62 -10.23 1.87 -6.06
N ALA A 63 -9.71 2.34 -4.93
CA ALA A 63 -10.45 2.43 -3.69
C ALA A 63 -10.76 3.91 -3.44
N GLU A 64 -12.02 4.30 -3.60
CA GLU A 64 -12.55 5.62 -3.17
C GLU A 64 -12.50 5.82 -1.63
N ASP A 65 -11.65 5.07 -0.93
CA ASP A 65 -11.44 5.09 0.51
C ASP A 65 -10.58 6.29 0.93
N ASP A 66 -10.79 6.78 2.16
CA ASP A 66 -10.02 7.91 2.68
C ASP A 66 -8.58 7.46 3.01
N LEU A 67 -7.69 7.58 2.03
CA LEU A 67 -6.27 7.25 2.17
C LEU A 67 -5.45 8.35 2.84
N ARG A 68 -6.09 9.39 3.41
CA ARG A 68 -5.38 10.56 3.97
C ARG A 68 -4.43 10.21 5.12
N ARG A 69 -4.50 8.98 5.64
CA ARG A 69 -3.60 8.41 6.66
C ARG A 69 -2.96 7.09 6.28
N ALA A 70 -3.08 6.65 5.03
CA ALA A 70 -2.47 5.42 4.57
C ALA A 70 -0.94 5.56 4.46
N THR A 71 -0.21 4.55 4.89
CA THR A 71 1.24 4.42 4.68
C THR A 71 1.52 3.13 3.95
N ALA A 72 2.36 3.19 2.91
CA ALA A 72 2.88 2.02 2.22
C ALA A 72 4.36 1.85 2.57
N GLU A 73 4.76 0.62 2.89
CA GLU A 73 6.15 0.25 3.18
C GLU A 73 6.53 -1.01 2.40
N ALA A 74 7.55 -0.93 1.55
CA ALA A 74 8.07 -2.10 0.85
C ALA A 74 8.97 -2.92 1.80
N THR A 75 8.57 -4.15 2.10
CA THR A 75 9.24 -4.99 3.11
C THR A 75 10.31 -5.88 2.51
N ALA A 76 10.06 -6.47 1.34
CA ALA A 76 10.97 -7.39 0.69
C ALA A 76 10.73 -7.47 -0.82
N GLU A 77 11.77 -7.85 -1.57
CA GLU A 77 11.62 -8.28 -2.96
C GLU A 77 11.32 -9.78 -2.98
N ALA A 78 10.07 -10.16 -3.23
CA ALA A 78 9.66 -11.57 -3.26
C ALA A 78 10.27 -12.31 -4.46
N GLN A 79 10.40 -11.63 -5.60
CA GLN A 79 11.03 -12.12 -6.83
C GLN A 79 11.67 -10.93 -7.57
N PRO A 80 12.66 -11.15 -8.46
CA PRO A 80 13.25 -10.06 -9.23
C PRO A 80 12.19 -9.20 -9.94
N GLY A 81 12.11 -7.92 -9.56
CA GLY A 81 11.14 -6.97 -10.08
C GLY A 81 9.74 -7.02 -9.46
N ARG A 82 9.53 -7.82 -8.41
CA ARG A 82 8.25 -7.95 -7.69
C ARG A 82 8.45 -7.77 -6.18
N TRP A 83 7.81 -6.75 -5.64
CA TRP A 83 7.98 -6.30 -4.26
C TRP A 83 6.75 -6.58 -3.42
N GLU A 84 6.98 -7.03 -2.20
CA GLU A 84 5.97 -7.06 -1.15
C GLU A 84 5.89 -5.69 -0.48
N VAL A 85 4.68 -5.18 -0.40
CA VAL A 85 4.40 -3.87 0.17
C VAL A 85 3.27 -4.00 1.17
N VAL A 86 3.51 -3.51 2.38
CA VAL A 86 2.54 -3.46 3.46
C VAL A 86 1.85 -2.10 3.42
N LEU A 87 0.54 -2.11 3.27
CA LEU A 87 -0.30 -0.94 3.45
C LEU A 87 -0.85 -0.93 4.87
N THR A 88 -0.60 0.14 5.60
CA THR A 88 -1.25 0.41 6.88
C THR A 88 -2.21 1.58 6.71
N THR A 89 -3.46 1.39 7.09
CA THR A 89 -4.50 2.43 7.10
C THR A 89 -4.99 2.65 8.52
N LEU A 90 -5.32 3.90 8.85
CA LEU A 90 -5.86 4.27 10.16
C LEU A 90 -7.33 4.65 9.99
N GLY A 91 -8.20 4.01 10.75
CA GLY A 91 -9.65 4.20 10.64
C GLY A 91 -10.38 3.96 11.96
N GLU A 92 -11.64 4.41 12.01
CA GLU A 92 -12.61 3.97 13.01
C GLU A 92 -13.21 2.66 12.49
N TYR A 93 -12.74 1.52 13.01
CA TYR A 93 -13.18 0.17 12.62
C TYR A 93 -14.11 -0.42 13.68
#